data_AF-A0A9J5W8H1-F1
#
_entry.id   AF-A0A9J5W8H1-F1
#
_cell.length_a   1.000
_cell.length_b   1.000
_cell.length_c   1.000
_cell.angle_alpha   90.00
_cell.angle_beta   90.00
_cell.angle_gamma   90.00
#
_symmetry.space_group_name_H-M   'P 1'
#
loop_
_entity.id
_entity.type
_entity.pdbx_description
1 polymer ?
#
loop_
_entity_poly.entity_id
_entity_poly.type
_entity_poly.pdbx_seq_one_letter_code
_entity_poly.pdbx_strand_id
1 'polypeptide(L)'
;MSSSPSILLCNLHGIADIAFVDRADIKAYVGPPTLQACYEILRSCLQELLRTGILSNSQDGGCLVLPNYASLKEKMSEVVSTESQMFPHLGKQLLEAAEACEGMSGRSLRKLPFLAHAALANPYSCEPGNFLHVMMQTAKREHSELSE
;
A
#
# COMPACT_ATOMS: atom_id res chain seq x y z
N MET A 1 40.28 -11.18 8.00
CA MET A 1 39.43 -11.16 6.79
C MET A 1 37.99 -11.02 7.24
N SER A 2 37.36 -9.87 6.95
CA SER A 2 35.94 -9.67 7.24
C SER A 2 35.13 -10.42 6.19
N SER A 3 34.45 -11.49 6.57
CA SER A 3 33.52 -12.19 5.69
C SER A 3 32.25 -11.34 5.58
N SER A 4 32.01 -10.74 4.42
CA SER A 4 30.79 -9.97 4.18
C SER A 4 29.60 -10.93 4.10
N PRO A 5 28.50 -10.68 4.85
CA PRO A 5 27.31 -11.52 4.75
C PRO A 5 26.75 -11.47 3.32
N SER A 6 26.43 -12.64 2.77
CA SER A 6 25.85 -12.81 1.44
C SER A 6 24.35 -13.06 1.57
N ILE A 7 23.51 -12.33 0.84
CA ILE A 7 22.04 -12.50 0.86
C ILE A 7 21.59 -13.18 -0.43
N LEU A 8 20.78 -14.23 -0.30
CA LEU A 8 20.14 -14.94 -1.41
C LEU A 8 18.61 -14.81 -1.30
N LEU A 9 17.94 -14.49 -2.40
CA LEU A 9 16.48 -14.37 -2.47
C LEU A 9 15.90 -15.52 -3.33
N CYS A 10 15.06 -16.35 -2.73
CA CYS A 10 14.41 -17.48 -3.41
C CYS A 10 12.89 -17.26 -3.45
N ASN A 11 12.31 -17.25 -4.66
CA ASN A 11 10.87 -17.04 -4.85
C ASN A 11 10.04 -18.34 -4.76
N LEU A 12 10.70 -19.50 -4.65
CA LEU A 12 10.07 -20.82 -4.70
C LEU A 12 10.10 -21.48 -3.32
N HIS A 13 8.93 -21.58 -2.68
CA HIS A 13 8.82 -22.18 -1.35
C HIS A 13 9.06 -23.69 -1.40
N GLY A 14 9.97 -24.18 -0.55
CA GLY A 14 10.22 -25.61 -0.36
C GLY A 14 11.08 -26.29 -1.42
N ILE A 15 11.45 -25.60 -2.50
CA ILE A 15 12.30 -26.14 -3.57
C ILE A 15 13.75 -25.62 -3.48
N ALA A 16 14.02 -24.72 -2.53
CA ALA A 16 15.37 -24.25 -2.27
C ALA A 16 16.30 -25.44 -2.00
N ASP A 17 17.42 -25.46 -2.72
CA ASP A 17 18.40 -26.53 -2.65
C ASP A 17 18.91 -26.70 -1.21
N ILE A 18 18.92 -27.95 -0.76
CA ILE A 18 19.19 -28.33 0.63
C ILE A 18 20.60 -27.88 1.03
N ALA A 19 21.58 -27.90 0.12
CA ALA A 19 22.94 -27.46 0.39
C ALA A 19 23.06 -25.93 0.54
N PHE A 20 22.15 -25.15 -0.05
CA PHE A 20 22.07 -23.70 0.19
C PHE A 20 21.41 -23.38 1.53
N VAL A 21 20.37 -24.13 1.91
CA VAL A 21 19.70 -23.97 3.21
C VAL A 21 20.64 -24.35 4.36
N ASP A 22 21.42 -25.42 4.20
CA ASP A 22 22.38 -25.90 5.20
C ASP A 22 23.52 -24.91 5.48
N ARG A 23 23.87 -24.09 4.49
CA ARG A 23 24.91 -23.05 4.61
C ARG A 23 24.38 -21.68 5.04
N ALA A 24 23.07 -21.53 5.22
CA ALA A 24 22.48 -20.27 5.62
C ALA A 24 22.40 -20.16 7.14
N ASP A 25 23.07 -19.16 7.71
CA ASP A 25 22.98 -18.87 9.15
C ASP A 25 21.56 -18.39 9.55
N ILE A 26 20.87 -17.71 8.63
CA ILE A 26 19.53 -17.16 8.85
C ILE A 26 18.64 -17.57 7.67
N LYS A 27 17.54 -18.26 8.00
CA LYS A 27 16.45 -18.56 7.07
C LYS A 27 15.19 -17.81 7.49
N ALA A 28 14.75 -16.89 6.65
CA ALA A 28 13.52 -16.13 6.87
C ALA A 28 12.55 -16.35 5.70
N TYR A 29 11.32 -16.75 6.02
CA TYR A 29 10.22 -16.69 5.08
C TYR A 29 9.57 -15.30 5.16
N VAL A 30 9.47 -14.61 4.03
CA VAL A 30 8.71 -13.36 3.90
C VAL A 30 7.41 -13.68 3.18
N GLY A 31 6.34 -13.78 3.96
CA GLY A 31 4.99 -14.02 3.44
C GLY A 31 4.40 -12.80 2.72
N PRO A 32 3.16 -12.93 2.20
CA PRO A 32 2.43 -11.79 1.68
C PRO A 32 2.31 -10.68 2.73
N PRO A 33 2.25 -9.40 2.31
CA PRO A 33 2.13 -8.27 3.22
C PRO A 33 0.86 -8.39 4.07
N THR A 34 0.98 -8.07 5.35
CA THR A 34 -0.17 -7.95 6.26
C THR A 34 -1.00 -6.72 5.90
N LEU A 35 -2.25 -6.62 6.39
CA LEU A 35 -3.09 -5.43 6.19
C LEU A 35 -2.38 -4.12 6.58
N GLN A 36 -1.66 -4.12 7.72
CA GLN A 36 -0.84 -2.99 8.15
C GLN A 36 0.25 -2.65 7.12
N ALA A 37 0.94 -3.65 6.59
CA ALA A 37 1.97 -3.45 5.57
C ALA A 37 1.34 -2.95 4.24
N CYS A 38 0.20 -3.48 3.82
CA CYS A 38 -0.55 -3.00 2.67
C CYS A 38 -0.91 -1.52 2.83
N TYR A 39 -1.47 -1.15 3.98
CA TYR A 39 -1.81 0.22 4.31
C TYR A 39 -0.57 1.13 4.21
N GLU A 40 0.55 0.78 4.85
CA GLU A 40 1.76 1.61 4.83
C GLU A 40 2.38 1.73 3.43
N ILE A 41 2.34 0.67 2.62
CA ILE A 41 2.78 0.72 1.22
C ILE A 41 1.92 1.72 0.44
N LEU A 42 0.59 1.56 0.47
CA LEU A 42 -0.33 2.44 -0.25
C LEU A 42 -0.27 3.87 0.27
N ARG A 43 -0.13 4.07 1.58
CA ARG A 43 0.06 5.36 2.23
C ARG A 43 1.30 6.07 1.69
N SER A 44 2.44 5.37 1.65
CA SER A 44 3.68 5.95 1.13
C SER A 44 3.55 6.35 -0.34
N CYS A 45 2.90 5.51 -1.16
CA CYS A 45 2.63 5.84 -2.56
C CYS A 45 1.73 7.08 -2.69
N LEU A 46 0.65 7.14 -1.91
CA LEU A 46 -0.28 8.27 -1.94
C LEU A 46 0.38 9.57 -1.48
N GLN A 47 1.20 9.52 -0.42
CA GLN A 47 1.99 10.66 0.04
C GLN A 47 2.97 11.14 -1.04
N GLU A 48 3.62 10.25 -1.78
CA GLU A 48 4.50 10.63 -2.88
C GLU A 48 3.73 11.26 -4.06
N LEU A 49 2.55 10.76 -4.37
CA LEU A 49 1.69 11.36 -5.41
C LEU A 49 1.21 12.76 -5.03
N LEU A 50 0.93 13.00 -3.75
CA LEU A 50 0.63 14.32 -3.21
C LEU A 50 1.87 15.23 -3.23
N ARG A 51 3.03 14.73 -2.77
CA ARG A 51 4.30 15.48 -2.73
C ARG A 51 4.76 15.92 -4.12
N THR A 52 4.51 15.11 -5.15
CA THR A 52 4.83 15.41 -6.55
C THR A 52 3.77 16.27 -7.25
N GLY A 53 2.64 16.54 -6.60
CA GLY A 53 1.54 17.34 -7.16
C GLY A 53 0.70 16.60 -8.21
N ILE A 54 0.89 15.28 -8.37
CA ILE A 54 0.05 14.46 -9.25
C ILE A 54 -1.39 14.41 -8.71
N LEU A 55 -1.52 14.30 -7.40
CA LEU A 55 -2.79 14.52 -6.70
C LEU A 55 -2.79 15.93 -6.13
N SER A 56 -3.86 16.66 -6.39
CA SER A 56 -4.06 18.02 -5.89
C SER A 56 -5.38 18.07 -5.13
N ASN A 57 -5.36 18.65 -3.94
CA ASN A 57 -6.56 18.88 -3.17
C ASN A 57 -7.09 20.28 -3.50
N SER A 58 -8.25 20.35 -4.17
CA SER A 58 -8.84 21.63 -4.60
C SER A 58 -9.15 22.61 -3.46
N GLN A 59 -9.21 22.15 -2.21
CA GLN A 59 -9.69 22.94 -1.08
C GLN A 59 -8.66 23.38 -0.05
N ASP A 60 -7.38 22.97 -0.15
CA ASP A 60 -6.36 23.50 0.76
C ASP A 60 -4.96 23.31 0.17
N GLY A 61 -4.20 24.40 0.03
CA GLY A 61 -2.81 24.39 -0.45
C GLY A 61 -1.81 23.78 0.55
N GLY A 62 -2.31 23.02 1.52
CA GLY A 62 -1.54 22.37 2.57
C GLY A 62 -1.04 20.98 2.17
N CYS A 63 0.14 20.62 2.68
CA CYS A 63 0.67 19.27 2.58
C CYS A 63 -0.25 18.30 3.36
N LEU A 64 -1.04 17.51 2.65
CA LEU A 64 -1.89 16.48 3.26
C LEU A 64 -1.03 15.37 3.86
N VAL A 65 -0.98 15.31 5.19
CA VAL A 65 -0.27 14.24 5.93
C VAL A 65 -1.28 13.17 6.35
N LEU A 66 -1.17 11.98 5.75
CA LEU A 66 -1.97 10.82 6.13
C LEU A 66 -1.48 10.26 7.49
N PRO A 67 -2.39 9.77 8.36
CA PRO A 67 -2.02 9.10 9.62
C PRO A 67 -1.42 7.72 9.35
N ASN A 68 -0.53 7.23 10.23
CA ASN A 68 0.04 5.89 10.09
C ASN A 68 -1.00 4.86 10.56
N TYR A 69 -0.78 3.58 10.30
CA TYR A 69 -1.75 2.55 10.62
C TYR A 69 -2.11 2.51 12.11
N ALA A 70 -1.12 2.66 13.00
CA ALA A 70 -1.34 2.65 14.45
C ALA A 70 -2.23 3.83 14.88
N SER A 71 -1.87 5.05 14.46
CA SER A 71 -2.63 6.27 14.79
C SER A 71 -4.04 6.27 14.19
N LEU A 72 -4.23 5.69 13.00
CA LEU A 72 -5.55 5.50 12.42
C LEU A 72 -6.39 4.54 13.27
N LYS A 73 -5.81 3.42 13.69
CA LYS A 73 -6.48 2.39 14.48
C LYS A 73 -6.90 2.90 15.86
N GLU A 74 -6.04 3.67 16.52
CA GLU A 74 -6.36 4.33 17.80
C GLU A 74 -7.55 5.28 17.65
N LYS A 75 -7.54 6.13 16.62
CA LYS A 75 -8.62 7.09 16.32
C LYS A 75 -9.94 6.43 15.92
N MET A 76 -9.92 5.21 15.39
CA MET A 76 -11.14 4.44 15.11
C MET A 76 -11.72 3.77 16.36
N SER A 77 -10.89 3.44 17.34
CA SER A 77 -11.32 2.81 18.59
C SER A 77 -11.99 3.80 19.56
N GLU A 78 -11.69 5.09 19.43
CA GLU A 78 -12.34 6.17 20.19
C GLU A 78 -13.53 6.74 19.39
N VAL A 79 -14.73 6.24 19.68
CA VAL A 79 -15.97 6.74 19.10
C VAL A 79 -16.27 8.14 19.67
N VAL A 80 -16.29 9.14 18.76
CA VAL A 80 -16.87 10.51 18.86
C VAL A 80 -16.00 11.60 19.51
N SER A 81 -15.52 12.56 18.69
CA SER A 81 -15.98 13.96 18.70
C SER A 81 -15.33 14.79 17.59
N THR A 82 -16.18 15.59 16.95
CA THR A 82 -16.03 16.54 15.85
C THR A 82 -14.79 17.44 15.90
N GLU A 83 -13.75 17.22 15.09
CA GLU A 83 -12.86 18.32 14.62
C GLU A 83 -12.18 17.89 13.28
N SER A 84 -12.52 18.53 12.15
CA SER A 84 -11.94 18.35 10.79
C SER A 84 -12.24 17.04 10.04
N GLN A 85 -13.44 16.97 9.43
CA GLN A 85 -14.07 15.82 8.76
C GLN A 85 -13.28 15.18 7.58
N MET A 86 -12.26 15.81 7.02
CA MET A 86 -11.64 15.36 5.76
C MET A 86 -10.48 14.36 5.94
N PHE A 87 -9.63 14.56 6.95
CA PHE A 87 -8.50 13.68 7.27
C PHE A 87 -8.91 12.27 7.76
N PRO A 88 -9.88 12.11 8.70
CA PRO A 88 -10.30 10.77 9.11
C PRO A 88 -11.01 10.02 7.99
N HIS A 89 -11.69 10.73 7.09
CA HIS A 89 -12.36 10.11 5.94
C HIS A 89 -11.35 9.53 4.94
N LEU A 90 -10.30 10.28 4.58
CA LEU A 90 -9.28 9.80 3.65
C LEU A 90 -8.48 8.62 4.22
N GLY A 91 -8.16 8.66 5.52
CA GLY A 91 -7.49 7.54 6.20
C GLY A 91 -8.34 6.27 6.21
N LYS A 92 -9.67 6.41 6.41
CA LYS A 92 -10.61 5.29 6.31
C LYS A 92 -10.69 4.72 4.89
N GLN A 93 -10.80 5.57 3.87
CA GLN A 93 -10.81 5.13 2.47
C GLN A 93 -9.52 4.41 2.08
N LEU A 94 -8.38 4.88 2.59
CA LEU A 94 -7.10 4.21 2.37
C LEU A 94 -7.05 2.84 3.05
N LEU A 95 -7.65 2.70 4.24
CA LEU A 95 -7.79 1.41 4.90
C LEU A 95 -8.67 0.44 4.10
N GLU A 96 -9.83 0.88 3.62
CA GLU A 96 -10.71 0.08 2.77
C GLU A 96 -9.99 -0.35 1.47
N ALA A 97 -9.19 0.54 0.87
CA ALA A 97 -8.37 0.20 -0.29
C ALA A 97 -7.29 -0.84 0.07
N ALA A 98 -6.69 -0.77 1.26
CA ALA A 98 -5.72 -1.76 1.72
C ALA A 98 -6.35 -3.13 1.97
N GLU A 99 -7.58 -3.17 2.51
CA GLU A 99 -8.36 -4.40 2.68
C GLU A 99 -8.70 -5.02 1.31
N ALA A 100 -9.05 -4.21 0.32
CA ALA A 100 -9.30 -4.67 -1.05
C ALA A 100 -8.04 -5.21 -1.76
N CYS A 101 -6.86 -5.05 -1.17
CA CYS A 101 -5.59 -5.56 -1.69
C CYS A 101 -5.05 -6.75 -0.88
N GLU A 102 -5.87 -7.36 -0.01
CA GLU A 102 -5.45 -8.51 0.79
C GLU A 102 -4.98 -9.67 -0.10
N GLY A 103 -3.79 -10.21 0.19
CA GLY A 103 -3.19 -11.30 -0.59
C GLY A 103 -2.40 -10.86 -1.82
N MET A 104 -2.38 -9.57 -2.17
CA MET A 104 -1.51 -9.06 -3.22
C MET A 104 -0.03 -9.08 -2.81
N SER A 105 0.87 -9.33 -3.77
CA SER A 105 2.30 -9.19 -3.53
C SER A 105 2.69 -7.72 -3.32
N GLY A 106 3.78 -7.46 -2.58
CA GLY A 106 4.33 -6.10 -2.45
C GLY A 106 4.67 -5.43 -3.79
N ARG A 107 4.98 -6.23 -4.83
CA ARG A 107 5.19 -5.73 -6.20
C ARG A 107 3.87 -5.24 -6.81
N SER A 108 2.81 -6.03 -6.69
CA SER A 108 1.49 -5.67 -7.21
C SER A 108 0.94 -4.42 -6.51
N LEU A 109 1.09 -4.33 -5.18
CA LEU A 109 0.72 -3.15 -4.39
C LEU A 109 1.42 -1.87 -4.86
N ARG A 110 2.72 -1.92 -5.17
CA ARG A 110 3.47 -0.75 -5.67
C ARG A 110 3.12 -0.37 -7.11
N LYS A 111 2.64 -1.32 -7.92
CA LYS A 111 2.17 -1.08 -9.29
C LYS A 111 0.76 -0.47 -9.31
N LEU A 112 -0.05 -0.77 -8.28
CA LEU A 112 -1.45 -0.38 -8.22
C LEU A 112 -1.70 1.14 -8.38
N PRO A 113 -0.95 2.07 -7.75
CA PRO A 113 -1.17 3.50 -7.93
C PRO A 113 -0.99 3.96 -9.39
N PHE A 114 -0.04 3.36 -10.11
CA PHE A 114 0.17 3.64 -11.53
C PHE A 114 -1.01 3.17 -12.38
N LEU A 115 -1.50 1.95 -12.12
CA LEU A 115 -2.66 1.39 -12.82
C LEU A 115 -3.92 2.20 -12.55
N ALA A 116 -4.14 2.58 -11.29
CA ALA A 116 -5.26 3.41 -10.87
C ALA A 116 -5.23 4.76 -11.59
N HIS A 117 -4.06 5.39 -11.67
CA HIS A 117 -3.89 6.63 -12.41
C HIS A 117 -4.19 6.46 -13.91
N ALA A 118 -3.74 5.36 -14.52
CA ALA A 118 -4.02 5.07 -15.93
C ALA A 118 -5.51 4.80 -16.21
N ALA A 119 -6.26 4.33 -15.21
CA ALA A 119 -7.69 4.05 -15.31
C ALA A 119 -8.59 5.29 -15.08
N LEU A 120 -8.03 6.45 -14.73
CA LEU A 120 -8.79 7.68 -14.52
C LEU A 120 -9.36 8.21 -15.83
N ALA A 121 -10.64 8.61 -15.81
CA ALA A 121 -11.30 9.22 -16.97
C ALA A 121 -10.74 10.61 -17.32
N ASN A 122 -10.25 11.36 -16.33
CA ASN A 122 -9.61 12.65 -16.52
C ASN A 122 -8.25 12.68 -15.80
N PRO A 123 -7.11 12.68 -16.53
CA PRO A 123 -5.78 12.70 -15.95
C PRO A 123 -5.42 13.98 -15.17
N TYR A 124 -6.22 15.04 -15.33
CA TYR A 124 -5.92 16.36 -14.79
C TYR A 124 -6.76 16.73 -13.56
N SER A 125 -7.79 15.94 -13.23
CA SER A 125 -8.64 16.16 -12.05
C SER A 125 -8.47 15.01 -11.06
N CYS A 126 -7.40 15.06 -10.29
CA CYS A 126 -7.00 13.96 -9.41
C CYS A 126 -7.18 14.34 -7.94
N GLU A 127 -8.44 14.44 -7.53
CA GLU A 127 -8.81 14.56 -6.11
C GLU A 127 -8.46 13.25 -5.36
N PRO A 128 -7.80 13.31 -4.20
CA PRO A 128 -7.33 12.12 -3.47
C PRO A 128 -8.43 11.09 -3.17
N GLY A 129 -9.63 11.55 -2.82
CA GLY A 129 -10.76 10.66 -2.52
C GLY A 129 -11.25 9.88 -3.75
N ASN A 130 -11.31 10.53 -4.92
CA ASN A 130 -11.66 9.87 -6.18
C ASN A 130 -10.55 8.89 -6.61
N PHE A 131 -9.29 9.30 -6.44
CA PHE A 131 -8.16 8.44 -6.73
C PHE A 131 -8.18 7.15 -5.90
N LEU A 132 -8.45 7.24 -4.58
CA LEU A 132 -8.58 6.07 -3.73
C LEU A 132 -9.74 5.15 -4.16
N HIS A 133 -10.87 5.73 -4.58
CA HIS A 133 -11.98 4.94 -5.12
C HIS A 133 -11.55 4.15 -6.36
N VAL A 134 -10.90 4.81 -7.33
CA VAL A 134 -10.42 4.15 -8.55
C VAL A 134 -9.34 3.13 -8.25
N MET A 135 -8.46 3.40 -7.27
CA MET A 135 -7.44 2.46 -6.81
C MET A 135 -8.07 1.19 -6.23
N MET A 136 -9.12 1.31 -5.42
CA MET A 136 -9.87 0.16 -4.90
C MET A 136 -10.55 -0.64 -6.03
N GLN A 137 -11.15 0.03 -7.02
CA GLN A 137 -11.74 -0.66 -8.19
C GLN A 137 -10.67 -1.39 -9.01
N THR A 138 -9.50 -0.77 -9.17
CA THR A 138 -8.36 -1.35 -9.89
C THR A 138 -7.83 -2.59 -9.15
N ALA A 139 -7.72 -2.53 -7.82
CA ALA A 139 -7.30 -3.67 -7.01
C ALA A 139 -8.24 -4.87 -7.20
N LYS A 140 -9.55 -4.65 -7.18
CA LYS A 140 -10.56 -5.69 -7.40
C LYS A 140 -10.48 -6.33 -8.80
N ARG A 141 -10.13 -5.54 -9.82
CA ARG A 141 -9.91 -6.06 -11.18
C ARG A 141 -8.65 -6.92 -11.26
N GLU A 142 -7.53 -6.42 -10.73
CA GLU A 142 -6.27 -7.20 -10.71
C GLU A 142 -6.42 -8.50 -9.91
N HIS A 143 -7.23 -8.50 -8.83
CA HIS A 143 -7.58 -9.71 -8.10
C HIS A 143 -8.34 -10.73 -8.92
N SER A 144 -9.27 -10.26 -9.76
CA SER A 144 -10.07 -11.13 -10.64
C SER A 144 -9.19 -11.77 -11.71
N GLU A 145 -8.32 -10.98 -12.34
CA GLU A 145 -7.37 -11.45 -13.38
C GLU A 145 -6.32 -12.45 -12.85
N LEU A 146 -5.98 -12.39 -11.55
CA LEU A 146 -5.04 -13.32 -10.91
C LEU A 146 -5.70 -14.65 -10.48
N SER A 147 -7.04 -14.70 -10.47
CA SER A 147 -7.81 -15.89 -10.07
C SER A 147 -8.26 -16.77 -11.25
N GLU A 148 -8.01 -16.33 -12.48
CA GLU A 148 -8.17 -17.09 -13.73
C GLU A 148 -6.84 -17.75 -14.14
#